data_AF-A0A938T0R1-F1
#
_entry.id   AF-A0A938T0R1-F1
#
_cell.length_a   1.000
_cell.length_b   1.000
_cell.length_c   1.000
_cell.angle_alpha   90.00
_cell.angle_beta   90.00
_cell.angle_gamma   90.00
#
_symmetry.space_group_name_H-M   'P 1'
#
loop_
_entity.id
_entity.type
_entity.pdbx_description
1 polymer ?
#
loop_
_entity_poly.entity_id
_entity_poly.type
_entity_poly.pdbx_seq_one_letter_code
_entity_poly.pdbx_strand_id
1 'polypeptide(L)'
;MALYEYQCENCNSRFDEIRNLSQRDEPFKCKKCGGSCKRILFPSSPAFPKGLHPEGDSQSPGGPTAIRIDGPATGWRIENNVFMGLACGVDADQRAQISLKGNKFIDVDVPVKRRKKR
;
A
#
# COMPACT_ATOMS: atom_id res chain seq x y z
N MET A 1 11.63 14.94 -33.39
CA MET A 1 10.73 13.90 -32.84
C MET A 1 10.77 14.00 -31.32
N ALA A 2 9.69 13.68 -30.62
CA ALA A 2 9.65 13.75 -29.15
C ALA A 2 9.75 12.34 -28.56
N LEU A 3 10.58 12.19 -27.53
CA LEU A 3 10.64 10.98 -26.72
C LEU A 3 9.50 11.04 -25.69
N TYR A 4 8.69 9.99 -25.63
CA TYR A 4 7.63 9.86 -24.63
C TYR A 4 7.86 8.60 -23.81
N GLU A 5 7.74 8.74 -22.49
CA GLU A 5 7.75 7.61 -21.56
C GLU A 5 6.34 7.05 -21.42
N TYR A 6 6.21 5.73 -21.56
CA TYR A 6 4.95 5.01 -21.40
C TYR A 6 5.07 3.99 -20.28
N GLN A 7 3.99 3.82 -19.52
CA GLN A 7 3.86 2.79 -18.51
C GLN A 7 2.65 1.92 -18.81
N CYS A 8 2.87 0.61 -18.83
CA CYS A 8 1.78 -0.35 -18.96
C CYS A 8 1.01 -0.44 -17.65
N GLU A 9 -0.32 -0.34 -17.69
CA GLU A 9 -1.15 -0.48 -16.49
C GLU A 9 -1.26 -1.93 -16.01
N ASN A 10 -0.96 -2.90 -16.88
CA ASN A 10 -1.15 -4.31 -16.58
C ASN A 10 0.12 -4.99 -16.06
N CYS A 11 1.27 -4.76 -16.70
CA CYS A 11 2.55 -5.35 -16.28
C CYS A 11 3.54 -4.35 -15.67
N ASN A 12 3.11 -3.09 -15.50
CA ASN A 12 3.89 -2.00 -14.91
C ASN A 12 5.27 -1.72 -15.56
N SER A 13 5.50 -2.26 -16.76
CA SER A 13 6.75 -2.03 -17.50
C SER A 13 6.79 -0.63 -18.08
N ARG A 14 7.91 0.06 -17.86
CA ARG A 14 8.22 1.36 -18.44
C ARG A 14 9.10 1.20 -19.66
N PHE A 15 8.86 2.03 -20.67
CA PHE A 15 9.66 2.06 -21.88
C PHE A 15 9.50 3.42 -22.57
N ASP A 16 10.55 3.80 -23.28
CA ASP A 16 10.62 5.04 -24.04
C ASP A 16 10.31 4.76 -25.51
N GLU A 17 9.42 5.56 -26.10
CA GLU A 17 9.10 5.46 -27.52
C GLU A 17 9.17 6.84 -28.16
N ILE A 18 9.89 6.93 -29.28
CA ILE A 18 9.98 8.15 -30.08
C ILE A 18 8.73 8.23 -30.95
N ARG A 19 7.89 9.26 -30.76
CA ARG A 19 6.70 9.46 -31.59
C ARG A 19 6.58 10.88 -32.13
N ASN A 20 5.80 11.00 -33.19
CA ASN A 20 5.39 12.28 -33.73
C ASN A 20 4.32 12.90 -32.83
N LEU A 21 4.27 14.24 -32.80
CA LEU A 21 3.35 14.98 -31.95
C LEU A 21 1.88 14.62 -32.23
N SER A 22 1.53 14.28 -33.47
CA SER A 22 0.18 13.88 -33.88
C SER A 22 -0.26 12.50 -33.36
N GLN A 23 0.69 11.63 -32.99
CA GLN A 23 0.45 10.25 -32.52
C GLN A 23 0.60 10.12 -31.00
N ARG A 24 0.74 11.25 -30.31
CA ARG A 24 0.99 11.31 -28.86
C ARG A 24 -0.20 10.79 -28.03
N ASP A 25 -1.41 10.95 -28.54
CA ASP A 25 -2.68 10.63 -27.86
C ASP A 25 -3.25 9.27 -28.32
N GLU A 26 -2.57 8.57 -29.23
CA GLU A 26 -2.99 7.23 -29.66
C GLU A 26 -2.67 6.17 -28.59
N PRO A 27 -3.61 5.26 -28.28
CA PRO A 27 -3.42 4.22 -27.28
C PRO A 27 -2.26 3.29 -27.67
N PHE A 28 -1.29 3.12 -26.77
CA PHE A 28 -0.15 2.25 -26.98
C PHE A 28 -0.41 0.88 -26.35
N LYS A 29 -0.14 -0.20 -27.09
CA LYS A 29 -0.21 -1.58 -26.57
C LYS A 29 1.15 -2.04 -26.08
N CYS A 30 1.19 -2.61 -24.88
CA CYS A 30 2.42 -3.13 -24.29
C CYS A 30 3.00 -4.27 -25.12
N LYS A 31 4.26 -4.13 -25.55
CA LYS A 31 5.00 -5.18 -26.28
C LYS A 31 5.23 -6.45 -25.44
N LYS A 32 5.09 -6.37 -24.10
CA LYS A 32 5.27 -7.53 -23.19
C LYS A 32 3.99 -8.30 -22.88
N CYS A 33 2.87 -7.60 -22.66
CA CYS A 33 1.63 -8.24 -22.19
C CYS A 33 0.40 -7.93 -23.04
N GLY A 34 0.53 -7.11 -24.10
CA GLY A 34 -0.58 -6.69 -24.95
C GLY A 34 -1.55 -5.69 -24.32
N GLY A 35 -1.39 -5.36 -23.02
CA GLY A 35 -2.26 -4.44 -22.29
C GLY A 35 -2.10 -2.97 -22.68
N SER A 36 -3.03 -2.12 -22.24
CA SER A 36 -3.00 -0.68 -22.51
C SER A 36 -1.89 0.02 -21.72
N CYS A 37 -1.20 0.93 -22.39
CA CYS A 37 -0.17 1.79 -21.80
C CYS A 37 -0.61 3.25 -21.82
N LYS A 38 -0.32 3.96 -20.74
CA LYS A 38 -0.56 5.40 -20.62
C LYS A 38 0.77 6.16 -20.68
N ARG A 39 0.72 7.36 -21.25
CA ARG A 39 1.86 8.27 -21.36
C ARG A 39 2.08 8.97 -20.02
N ILE A 40 3.31 8.95 -19.52
CA ILE A 40 3.72 9.70 -18.34
C ILE A 40 4.16 11.09 -18.80
N LEU A 41 3.36 12.11 -18.50
CA LEU A 41 3.65 13.49 -18.89
C LEU A 41 4.44 14.27 -17.83
N PHE A 42 4.45 13.80 -16.58
CA PHE A 42 5.14 14.43 -15.46
C PHE A 42 5.49 13.35 -14.42
N PRO A 43 6.72 13.30 -13.88
CA PRO A 43 7.02 12.52 -12.67
C PRO A 43 6.46 13.25 -11.45
N SER A 44 5.16 13.55 -11.41
CA SER A 44 4.53 14.10 -10.21
C SER A 44 4.22 12.95 -9.26
N SER A 45 5.13 12.78 -8.32
CA SER A 45 5.08 11.88 -7.16
C SER A 45 5.10 10.39 -7.47
N PRO A 46 5.75 9.56 -6.62
CA PRO A 46 5.50 8.13 -6.65
C PRO A 46 4.03 7.93 -6.30
N ALA A 47 3.19 7.79 -7.32
CA ALA A 47 1.92 7.12 -7.19
C ALA A 47 2.26 5.72 -6.66
N PHE A 48 2.04 5.54 -5.35
CA PHE A 48 2.04 4.23 -4.72
C PHE A 48 1.30 3.29 -5.65
N PRO A 49 1.94 2.21 -6.15
CA PRO A 49 1.21 1.25 -6.94
C PRO A 49 0.06 0.75 -6.08
N LYS A 50 -1.17 0.97 -6.55
CA LYS A 50 -2.31 0.13 -6.19
C LYS A 50 -1.93 -1.29 -6.62
N GLY A 51 -1.21 -2.00 -5.75
CA GLY A 51 -0.55 -3.24 -6.10
C GLY A 51 0.74 -3.55 -5.34
N LEU A 52 1.25 -2.69 -4.46
CA LEU A 52 2.22 -3.15 -3.45
C LEU A 52 1.47 -3.91 -2.36
N HIS A 53 1.21 -5.19 -2.61
CA HIS A 53 1.41 -6.15 -1.53
C HIS A 53 2.90 -6.06 -1.20
N PRO A 54 3.30 -5.65 0.02
CA PRO A 54 4.61 -6.05 0.48
C PRO A 54 4.54 -7.58 0.59
N GLU A 55 5.10 -8.27 -0.40
CA GLU A 55 5.60 -9.63 -0.21
C GLU A 55 6.81 -9.55 0.73
N GLY A 56 6.53 -9.15 1.97
CA GLY A 56 7.28 -9.55 3.13
C GLY A 56 6.72 -10.90 3.52
N ASP A 57 7.51 -11.94 3.29
CA ASP A 57 7.26 -13.31 3.70
C ASP A 57 6.88 -13.35 5.19
N SER A 58 5.58 -13.35 5.46
CA SER A 58 4.93 -13.55 6.75
C SER A 58 3.44 -13.63 6.49
N GLN A 59 3.00 -14.74 5.90
CA GLN A 59 1.62 -15.19 6.03
C GLN A 59 1.30 -15.33 7.52
N SER A 60 0.83 -14.25 8.15
CA SER A 60 0.03 -14.36 9.35
C SER A 60 -1.39 -14.71 8.89
N PRO A 61 -1.97 -15.83 9.31
CA PRO A 61 -3.26 -16.33 8.81
C PRO A 61 -4.48 -15.54 9.34
N GLY A 62 -4.32 -14.27 9.68
CA GLY A 62 -5.39 -13.40 10.19
C GLY A 62 -5.42 -12.13 9.36
N GLY A 63 -6.61 -11.72 8.93
CA GLY A 63 -6.86 -10.64 7.97
C GLY A 63 -6.35 -9.23 8.36
N PRO A 64 -6.98 -8.16 7.85
CA PRO A 64 -6.41 -6.82 7.94
C PRO A 64 -6.26 -6.35 9.39
N THR A 65 -5.07 -5.82 9.70
CA THR A 65 -4.75 -5.19 10.99
C THR A 65 -4.73 -3.67 10.82
N ALA A 66 -5.42 -2.90 11.67
CA ALA A 66 -5.46 -1.44 11.51
C ALA A 66 -4.17 -0.74 11.93
N ILE A 67 -3.61 -1.08 13.10
CA ILE A 67 -2.39 -0.43 13.62
C ILE A 67 -1.37 -1.50 13.97
N ARG A 68 -0.15 -1.36 13.45
CA ARG A 68 0.98 -2.24 13.76
C ARG A 68 2.14 -1.44 14.36
N ILE A 69 2.55 -1.79 15.58
CA ILE A 69 3.66 -1.14 16.29
C ILE A 69 4.82 -2.12 16.39
N ASP A 70 5.80 -1.98 15.49
CA ASP A 70 7.03 -2.79 15.44
C ASP A 70 8.13 -2.11 16.27
N GLY A 71 8.32 -2.55 17.52
CA GLY A 71 9.44 -2.15 18.38
C GLY A 71 9.03 -1.60 19.74
N PRO A 72 10.02 -1.26 20.60
CA PRO A 72 9.79 -0.70 21.93
C PRO A 72 9.37 0.77 21.81
N ALA A 73 8.18 0.99 21.28
CA ALA A 73 7.62 2.30 21.11
C ALA A 73 7.03 2.76 22.45
N THR A 74 7.55 3.82 23.06
CA THR A 74 7.06 4.36 24.33
C THR A 74 6.16 5.56 24.10
N GLY A 75 5.09 5.69 24.90
CA GLY A 75 4.24 6.89 24.91
C GLY A 75 3.18 6.98 23.80
N TRP A 76 2.87 5.89 23.10
CA TRP A 76 1.84 5.91 22.06
C TRP A 76 0.46 6.05 22.68
N ARG A 77 -0.32 7.04 22.27
CA ARG A 77 -1.71 7.21 22.69
C ARG A 77 -2.63 7.06 21.49
N ILE A 78 -3.56 6.12 21.57
CA ILE A 78 -4.61 5.92 20.59
C ILE A 78 -5.90 6.24 21.31
N GLU A 79 -6.55 7.34 20.94
CA GLU A 79 -7.73 7.82 21.66
C GLU A 79 -8.87 8.22 20.73
N ASN A 80 -10.10 7.94 21.14
CA ASN A 80 -11.33 8.32 20.44
C ASN A 80 -11.44 7.82 18.99
N ASN A 81 -10.85 6.65 18.70
CA ASN A 81 -10.91 6.03 17.38
C ASN A 81 -11.98 4.94 17.30
N VAL A 82 -12.50 4.70 16.10
CA VAL A 82 -13.44 3.61 15.82
C VAL A 82 -12.79 2.63 14.85
N PHE A 83 -12.64 1.38 15.28
CA PHE A 83 -12.08 0.27 14.50
C PHE A 83 -13.22 -0.64 14.04
N MET A 84 -13.30 -0.93 12.73
CA MET A 84 -14.42 -1.65 12.13
C MET A 84 -13.97 -2.67 11.08
N GLY A 85 -14.49 -3.90 11.16
CA GLY A 85 -14.31 -4.93 10.11
C GLY A 85 -12.86 -5.40 9.96
N LEU A 86 -12.16 -5.61 11.08
CA LEU A 86 -10.74 -5.92 11.10
C LEU A 86 -10.49 -7.26 11.79
N ALA A 87 -9.56 -8.06 11.27
CA ALA A 87 -9.10 -9.24 12.01
C ALA A 87 -8.30 -8.84 13.25
N CYS A 88 -7.60 -7.70 13.21
CA CYS A 88 -6.92 -7.16 14.38
C CYS A 88 -7.01 -5.63 14.44
N GLY A 89 -7.39 -5.08 15.59
CA GLY A 89 -7.40 -3.64 15.81
C GLY A 89 -5.97 -3.10 15.91
N VAL A 90 -5.27 -3.46 16.99
CA VAL A 90 -3.91 -2.98 17.28
C VAL A 90 -2.98 -4.16 17.53
N ASP A 91 -2.01 -4.41 16.64
CA ASP A 91 -0.94 -5.38 16.86
C ASP A 91 0.34 -4.66 17.32
N ALA A 92 0.66 -4.76 18.60
CA ALA A 92 1.80 -4.09 19.20
C ALA A 92 2.87 -5.07 19.71
N ASP A 93 4.13 -4.68 19.58
CA ASP A 93 5.22 -5.36 20.27
C ASP A 93 4.97 -5.40 21.79
N GLN A 94 5.39 -6.48 22.44
CA GLN A 94 5.22 -6.66 23.89
C GLN A 94 5.95 -5.58 24.70
N ARG A 95 7.02 -4.98 24.15
CA ARG A 95 7.78 -3.89 24.79
C ARG A 95 7.18 -2.51 24.54
N ALA A 96 6.17 -2.39 23.69
CA ALA A 96 5.54 -1.11 23.40
C ALA A 96 4.67 -0.63 24.59
N GLN A 97 4.79 0.64 24.96
CA GLN A 97 3.89 1.28 25.91
C GLN A 97 2.82 2.06 25.14
N ILE A 98 1.60 1.51 25.13
CA ILE A 98 0.43 2.08 24.45
C ILE A 98 -0.66 2.41 25.46
N SER A 99 -1.28 3.59 25.30
CA SER A 99 -2.49 4.03 26.00
C SER A 99 -3.66 3.98 25.02
N LEU A 100 -4.74 3.31 25.41
CA LEU A 100 -5.97 3.19 24.62
C LEU A 100 -7.11 3.84 25.42
N LYS A 101 -7.63 4.98 24.98
CA LYS A 101 -8.70 5.69 25.71
C LYS A 101 -9.85 6.09 24.79
N GLY A 102 -11.09 5.71 25.13
CA GLY A 102 -12.26 6.09 24.34
C GLY A 102 -12.33 5.46 22.94
N ASN A 103 -11.55 4.41 22.67
CA ASN A 103 -11.63 3.71 21.39
C ASN A 103 -12.80 2.72 21.37
N LYS A 104 -13.44 2.57 20.21
CA LYS A 104 -14.53 1.63 19.97
C LYS A 104 -14.10 0.60 18.93
N PHE A 105 -14.26 -0.69 19.24
CA PHE A 105 -14.00 -1.79 18.31
C PHE A 105 -15.35 -2.42 17.96
N ILE A 106 -15.73 -2.42 16.69
CA ILE A 106 -16.99 -2.97 16.20
C ILE A 106 -16.66 -3.99 15.13
N ASP A 107 -17.10 -5.24 15.28
CA ASP A 107 -16.79 -6.30 14.31
C ASP A 107 -15.26 -6.45 14.09
N VAL A 108 -14.54 -6.58 15.21
CA VAL A 108 -13.08 -6.79 15.22
C VAL A 108 -12.78 -8.06 15.99
N ASP A 109 -12.14 -9.04 15.34
CA ASP A 109 -11.88 -10.36 15.95
C ASP A 109 -10.94 -10.23 17.17
N VAL A 110 -9.84 -9.48 17.00
CA VAL A 110 -8.86 -9.24 18.06
C VAL A 110 -8.63 -7.74 18.21
N PRO A 111 -9.19 -7.06 19.23
CA PRO A 111 -9.07 -5.61 19.36
C PRO A 111 -7.62 -5.16 19.60
N VAL A 112 -6.87 -5.90 20.42
CA VAL A 112 -5.46 -5.63 20.69
C VAL A 112 -4.70 -6.95 20.79
N LYS A 113 -3.69 -7.12 19.94
CA LYS A 113 -2.75 -8.25 19.94
C LYS A 113 -1.39 -7.78 20.42
N ARG A 114 -0.77 -8.53 21.32
CA ARG A 114 0.61 -8.31 21.75
C ARG A 114 1.50 -9.41 21.17
N ARG A 115 2.51 -9.04 20.38
CA ARG A 115 3.47 -10.00 19.82
C ARG A 115 4.83 -9.86 20.48
N LYS A 116 5.47 -10.99 20.75
CA LYS A 116 6.87 -11.04 21.19
C LYS A 116 7.75 -11.16 19.95
N LYS A 117 8.54 -10.12 19.64
CA LYS A 117 9.56 -10.24 18.59
C LYS A 117 10.67 -11.15 19.12
N ARG A 118 10.91 -12.25 18.41
CA ARG A 118 11.88 -13.29 18.76
C ARG A 118 13.30 -12.77 18.63
#